data_AF-A0A4R4RQ62-F1
#
_entry.id   AF-A0A4R4RQ62-F1
#
_cell.length_a   1.000
_cell.length_b   1.000
_cell.length_c   1.000
_cell.angle_alpha   90.00
_cell.angle_beta   90.00
_cell.angle_gamma   90.00
#
_symmetry.space_group_name_H-M   'P 1'
#
loop_
_entity.id
_entity.type
_entity.pdbx_description
1 polymer ?
#
loop_
_entity_poly.entity_id
_entity_poly.type
_entity_poly.pdbx_seq_one_letter_code
_entity_poly.pdbx_strand_id
1 'polypeptide(L)'
;MWWPRSNDLGAELPAVIESLDRRGFRTEWVSFSRQTWDGTGQQLLIAGRVIRTSSYRAIDPHMVSLSGRDGRARIDLLVVPPDSPATTAARAFSRIVDWDNHVTASDALAAASSEWTHEDELMSWPAVQAVPL
;
A
#
# COMPACT_ATOMS: atom_id res chain seq x y z
N MET A 1 -6.24 0.09 3.21
CA MET A 1 -5.55 0.43 1.95
C MET A 1 -5.17 1.89 1.94
N TRP A 2 -4.06 2.22 1.30
CA TRP A 2 -3.58 3.58 1.12
C TRP A 2 -2.87 3.73 -0.24
N TRP A 3 -3.12 4.84 -0.93
CA TRP A 3 -2.42 5.23 -2.14
C TRP A 3 -1.74 6.59 -1.91
N PRO A 4 -0.45 6.62 -1.54
CA PRO A 4 0.32 7.85 -1.35
C PRO A 4 0.52 8.62 -2.66
N ARG A 5 0.86 9.91 -2.56
CA ARG A 5 1.21 10.74 -3.72
C ARG A 5 2.71 10.68 -4.06
N SER A 6 3.54 10.23 -3.12
CA SER A 6 4.99 10.14 -3.24
C SER A 6 5.57 9.02 -2.37
N ASN A 7 6.85 8.72 -2.55
CA ASN A 7 7.60 7.81 -1.67
C ASN A 7 8.26 8.53 -0.47
N ASP A 8 7.97 9.82 -0.24
CA ASP A 8 8.38 10.54 0.98
C ASP A 8 7.42 10.20 2.11
N LEU A 9 7.76 9.19 2.91
CA LEU A 9 6.91 8.75 4.01
C LEU A 9 6.67 9.86 5.05
N GLY A 10 7.62 10.78 5.23
CA GLY A 10 7.49 11.90 6.16
C GLY A 10 6.43 12.92 5.74
N ALA A 11 6.33 13.20 4.45
CA ALA A 11 5.30 14.07 3.88
C ALA A 11 3.90 13.42 3.90
N GLU A 12 3.87 12.10 3.82
CA GLU A 12 2.68 11.29 3.59
C GLU A 12 1.98 10.84 4.91
N LEU A 13 2.76 10.52 5.95
CA LEU A 13 2.24 10.07 7.24
C LEU A 13 1.28 11.04 7.96
N PRO A 14 1.45 12.37 7.93
CA PRO A 14 0.56 13.29 8.63
C PRO A 14 -0.92 13.10 8.25
N ALA A 15 -1.23 12.96 6.96
CA ALA A 15 -2.60 12.80 6.48
C ALA A 15 -3.20 11.43 6.88
N VAL A 16 -2.39 10.38 6.86
CA VAL A 16 -2.77 9.04 7.31
C VAL A 16 -3.08 9.03 8.80
N ILE A 17 -2.18 9.59 9.62
CA ILE A 17 -2.31 9.64 11.08
C ILE A 17 -3.53 10.47 11.49
N GLU A 18 -3.75 11.63 10.87
CA GLU A 18 -4.94 12.43 11.14
C GLU A 18 -6.24 11.66 10.85
N SER A 19 -6.25 10.90 9.75
CA SER A 19 -7.41 10.07 9.36
C SER A 19 -7.67 8.94 10.36
N LEU A 20 -6.62 8.32 10.90
CA LEU A 20 -6.72 7.31 11.96
C LEU A 20 -7.13 7.92 13.30
N ASP A 21 -6.63 9.10 13.62
CA ASP A 21 -6.97 9.83 14.85
C ASP A 21 -8.45 10.16 14.92
N ARG A 22 -9.05 10.58 13.80
CA ARG A 22 -10.51 10.81 13.67
C ARG A 22 -11.32 9.53 13.88
N ARG A 23 -10.73 8.37 13.64
CA ARG A 23 -11.33 7.04 13.84
C ARG A 23 -11.00 6.45 15.22
N GLY A 24 -10.35 7.21 16.09
CA GLY A 24 -10.01 6.79 17.46
C GLY A 24 -8.74 5.94 17.57
N PHE A 25 -7.99 5.74 16.48
CA PHE A 25 -6.73 5.02 16.52
C PHE A 25 -5.56 6.01 16.70
N ARG A 26 -4.88 5.92 17.85
CA ARG A 26 -3.72 6.76 18.19
C ARG A 26 -2.44 6.03 17.82
N THR A 27 -1.80 6.46 16.74
CA THR A 27 -0.50 5.92 16.31
C THR A 27 0.64 6.42 17.20
N GLU A 28 1.55 5.53 17.60
CA GLU A 28 2.79 5.85 18.30
C GLU A 28 4.03 5.34 17.56
N TRP A 29 3.90 4.22 16.84
CA TRP A 29 4.98 3.60 16.06
C TRP A 29 4.53 3.30 14.64
N VAL A 30 5.39 3.61 13.67
CA VAL A 30 5.26 3.21 12.27
C VAL A 30 6.42 2.31 11.86
N SER A 31 6.14 1.16 11.27
CA SER A 31 7.15 0.33 10.60
C SER A 31 6.87 0.14 9.12
N PHE A 32 7.94 0.11 8.33
CA PHE A 32 7.85 0.13 6.87
C PHE A 32 9.08 -0.51 6.22
N SER A 33 8.96 -0.83 4.93
CA SER A 33 10.08 -1.34 4.13
C SER A 33 10.99 -0.22 3.64
N ARG A 34 12.31 -0.35 3.87
CA ARG A 34 13.33 0.56 3.29
C ARG A 34 13.47 0.46 1.78
N GLN A 35 12.82 -0.52 1.15
CA GLN A 35 12.87 -0.74 -0.29
C GLN A 35 11.94 0.21 -1.07
N THR A 36 10.91 0.72 -0.41
CA THR A 36 9.82 1.48 -1.04
C THR A 36 9.85 2.96 -0.68
N TRP A 37 10.15 3.27 0.58
CA TRP A 37 10.06 4.63 1.11
C TRP A 37 11.42 5.31 1.18
N ASP A 38 11.46 6.55 0.70
CA ASP A 38 12.60 7.43 0.86
C ASP A 38 12.81 7.68 2.36
N GLY A 39 14.02 7.39 2.83
CA GLY A 39 14.31 7.18 4.24
C GLY A 39 13.79 8.31 5.14
N THR A 40 13.01 7.94 6.16
CA THR A 40 12.54 8.85 7.20
C THR A 40 13.46 8.82 8.42
N GLY A 41 13.58 9.94 9.14
CA GLY A 41 14.24 9.96 10.45
C GLY A 41 13.56 9.01 11.44
N GLN A 42 14.29 8.52 12.45
CA GLN A 42 13.80 7.55 13.44
C GLN A 42 12.60 8.06 14.27
N GLN A 43 12.37 9.37 14.25
CA GLN A 43 11.27 10.05 14.93
C GLN A 43 10.74 11.17 14.05
N LEU A 44 9.42 11.34 14.04
CA LEU A 44 8.72 12.44 13.40
C LEU A 44 7.84 13.17 14.40
N LEU A 45 7.77 14.50 14.32
CA LEU A 45 6.80 15.29 15.08
C LEU A 45 5.55 15.49 14.21
N ILE A 46 4.45 14.82 14.55
CA ILE A 46 3.18 14.86 13.80
C ILE A 46 2.06 15.19 14.77
N ALA A 47 1.26 16.21 14.46
CA ALA A 47 0.14 16.66 15.30
C ALA A 47 0.54 16.84 16.79
N GLY A 48 1.71 17.44 17.02
CA GLY A 48 2.26 17.70 18.36
C GLY A 48 2.77 16.46 19.11
N ARG A 49 2.85 15.30 18.47
CA ARG A 49 3.27 14.02 19.06
C ARG A 49 4.48 13.46 18.35
N VAL A 50 5.38 12.82 19.11
CA VAL A 50 6.52 12.09 18.54
C VAL A 50 6.04 10.72 18.09
N ILE A 51 6.16 10.47 16.79
CA ILE A 51 5.90 9.19 16.15
C ILE A 51 7.23 8.51 15.89
N ARG A 52 7.43 7.34 16.47
CA ARG A 52 8.64 6.55 16.24
C ARG A 52 8.51 5.83 14.90
N THR A 53 9.56 5.84 14.12
CA THR A 53 9.60 5.15 12.84
C THR A 53 10.68 4.07 12.87
N SER A 54 10.42 2.95 12.22
CA SER A 54 11.41 1.87 12.12
C SER A 54 11.32 1.19 10.78
N SER A 55 12.45 1.14 10.12
CA SER A 55 12.53 0.71 8.74
C SER A 55 13.25 -0.64 8.67
N TYR A 56 12.67 -1.62 7.98
CA TYR A 56 13.20 -2.98 7.91
C TYR A 56 13.34 -3.41 6.44
N ARG A 57 14.26 -4.33 6.14
CA ARG A 57 14.34 -4.93 4.78
C ARG A 57 13.35 -6.08 4.59
N ALA A 58 13.03 -6.80 5.67
CA ALA A 58 12.20 -8.01 5.65
C ALA A 58 10.68 -7.73 5.71
N ILE A 59 10.26 -6.47 5.86
CA ILE A 59 8.85 -6.09 5.76
C ILE A 59 8.47 -6.04 4.28
N ASP A 60 7.26 -6.50 3.97
CA ASP A 60 6.65 -6.39 2.65
C ASP A 60 6.78 -4.95 2.10
N PRO A 61 7.36 -4.76 0.90
CA PRO A 61 7.53 -3.44 0.28
C PRO A 61 6.24 -2.61 0.19
N HIS A 62 5.09 -3.27 0.02
CA HIS A 62 3.79 -2.64 -0.15
C HIS A 62 2.98 -2.63 1.15
N MET A 63 3.66 -2.71 2.31
CA MET A 63 3.03 -2.64 3.62
C MET A 63 3.63 -1.52 4.49
N VAL A 64 2.75 -0.79 5.17
CA VAL A 64 3.08 0.10 6.28
C VAL A 64 2.25 -0.29 7.49
N SER A 65 2.91 -0.56 8.61
CA SER A 65 2.28 -0.95 9.86
C SER A 65 2.27 0.22 10.84
N LEU A 66 1.11 0.54 11.37
CA LEU A 66 0.92 1.57 12.39
C LEU A 66 0.45 0.90 13.67
N SER A 67 1.13 1.16 14.77
CA SER A 67 0.82 0.58 16.07
C SER A 67 0.54 1.67 17.09
N GLY A 68 -0.48 1.43 17.91
CA GLY A 68 -0.81 2.25 19.06
C GLY A 68 -0.05 1.84 20.33
N ARG A 69 -0.46 2.43 21.45
CA ARG A 69 0.18 2.25 22.76
C ARG A 69 0.35 0.77 23.13
N ASP A 70 1.52 0.44 23.66
CA ASP A 70 1.96 -0.90 24.08
C ASP A 70 2.03 -1.96 22.96
N GLY A 71 1.91 -1.56 21.68
CA GLY A 71 2.04 -2.44 20.51
C GLY A 71 0.90 -3.46 20.34
N ARG A 72 -0.14 -3.39 21.17
CA ARG A 72 -1.27 -4.33 21.17
C ARG A 72 -2.30 -4.04 20.07
N ALA A 73 -2.42 -2.78 19.68
CA ALA A 73 -3.28 -2.36 18.58
C ALA A 73 -2.40 -2.05 17.37
N ARG A 74 -2.65 -2.75 16.26
CA ARG A 74 -1.90 -2.63 15.01
C ARG A 74 -2.86 -2.53 13.84
N ILE A 75 -2.54 -1.64 12.91
CA ILE A 75 -3.19 -1.51 11.60
C ILE A 75 -2.11 -1.68 10.55
N ASP A 76 -2.30 -2.66 9.67
CA ASP A 76 -1.47 -2.84 8.49
C ASP A 76 -2.17 -2.23 7.27
N LEU A 77 -1.47 -1.30 6.63
CA LEU A 77 -1.92 -0.66 5.41
C LEU A 77 -1.20 -1.30 4.22
N LEU A 78 -1.99 -1.88 3.31
CA LEU A 78 -1.55 -2.09 1.94
C LEU A 78 -1.31 -0.74 1.27
N VAL A 79 -0.14 -0.57 0.67
CA VAL A 79 0.33 0.60 -0.05
C VAL A 79 0.31 0.31 -1.55
N VAL A 80 -0.42 1.13 -2.29
CA VAL A 80 -0.30 1.17 -3.76
C VAL A 80 0.80 2.16 -4.13
N PRO A 81 1.80 1.77 -4.94
CA PRO A 81 2.84 2.70 -5.40
C PRO A 81 2.26 3.96 -6.06
N PRO A 82 2.88 5.14 -5.84
CA PRO A 82 2.35 6.42 -6.34
C PRO A 82 2.28 6.47 -7.88
N ASP A 83 3.12 5.69 -8.57
CA ASP A 83 3.20 5.55 -10.02
C ASP A 83 2.25 4.47 -10.58
N SER A 84 1.47 3.80 -9.73
CA SER A 84 0.51 2.79 -10.18
C SER A 84 -0.62 3.40 -11.02
N PRO A 85 -1.09 2.72 -12.08
CA PRO A 85 -2.30 3.11 -12.79
C PRO A 85 -3.52 3.17 -11.86
N ALA A 86 -4.43 4.11 -12.11
CA ALA A 86 -5.65 4.28 -11.31
C ALA A 86 -6.55 3.02 -11.31
N THR A 87 -6.52 2.24 -12.38
CA THR A 87 -7.21 0.95 -12.51
C THR A 87 -6.64 -0.10 -11.55
N THR A 88 -5.31 -0.21 -11.45
CA THR A 88 -4.63 -1.08 -10.48
C THR A 88 -4.99 -0.70 -9.05
N ALA A 89 -5.01 0.60 -8.74
CA ALA A 89 -5.44 1.09 -7.44
C ALA A 89 -6.90 0.73 -7.13
N ALA A 90 -7.81 0.89 -8.10
CA ALA A 90 -9.21 0.53 -7.94
C ALA A 90 -9.40 -0.98 -7.70
N ARG A 91 -8.65 -1.83 -8.41
CA ARG A 91 -8.71 -3.30 -8.26
C ARG A 91 -8.14 -3.79 -6.94
N ALA A 92 -7.02 -3.22 -6.51
CA ALA A 92 -6.47 -3.53 -5.20
C ALA A 92 -7.47 -3.11 -4.10
N PHE A 93 -8.25 -2.04 -4.30
CA PHE A 93 -9.30 -1.62 -3.38
C PHE A 93 -10.48 -2.59 -3.35
N SER A 94 -10.98 -3.03 -4.51
CA SER A 94 -12.12 -3.96 -4.57
C SER A 94 -11.80 -5.29 -3.90
N ARG A 95 -10.55 -5.77 -3.98
CA ARG A 95 -10.15 -7.01 -3.31
C ARG A 95 -10.12 -6.93 -1.79
N ILE A 96 -9.79 -5.77 -1.21
CA ILE A 96 -9.75 -5.61 0.25
C ILE A 96 -11.17 -5.64 0.85
N VAL A 97 -12.18 -5.25 0.08
CA VAL A 97 -13.59 -5.26 0.53
C VAL A 97 -14.18 -6.68 0.56
N ASP A 98 -13.60 -7.62 -0.20
CA ASP A 98 -14.09 -8.99 -0.36
C ASP A 98 -13.36 -10.04 0.51
N TRP A 99 -12.36 -9.65 1.30
CA TRP A 99 -11.36 -10.61 1.79
C TRP A 99 -11.53 -11.09 3.25
N ASP A 100 -11.65 -12.42 3.39
CA ASP A 100 -11.24 -13.25 4.55
C ASP A 100 -9.99 -14.05 4.11
N ASN A 101 -8.84 -13.95 4.83
CA ASN A 101 -7.57 -14.73 4.71
C ASN A 101 -6.21 -13.95 4.58
N HIS A 102 -5.11 -14.64 4.87
CA HIS A 102 -3.75 -14.23 5.24
C HIS A 102 -2.76 -13.89 4.10
N VAL A 103 -3.16 -13.20 3.02
CA VAL A 103 -2.22 -12.88 1.91
C VAL A 103 -1.37 -11.65 2.19
N THR A 104 -0.16 -11.60 1.62
CA THR A 104 0.75 -10.45 1.75
C THR A 104 0.27 -9.26 0.91
N ALA A 105 0.75 -8.05 1.23
CA ALA A 105 0.36 -6.84 0.50
C ALA A 105 0.92 -6.85 -0.94
N SER A 106 2.13 -7.39 -1.10
CA SER A 106 2.76 -7.61 -2.40
C SER A 106 1.96 -8.55 -3.28
N ASP A 107 1.48 -9.69 -2.75
CA ASP A 107 0.68 -10.65 -3.54
C ASP A 107 -0.64 -10.04 -4.00
N ALA A 108 -1.31 -9.31 -3.11
CA ALA A 108 -2.57 -8.63 -3.43
C ALA A 108 -2.39 -7.56 -4.52
N LEU A 109 -1.29 -6.80 -4.48
CA LEU A 109 -0.96 -5.81 -5.49
C LEU A 109 -0.53 -6.46 -6.82
N ALA A 110 0.30 -7.50 -6.78
CA ALA A 110 0.74 -8.22 -7.97
C ALA A 110 -0.45 -8.83 -8.72
N ALA A 111 -1.38 -9.45 -8.00
CA ALA A 111 -2.61 -9.95 -8.59
C ALA A 111 -3.47 -8.83 -9.21
N ALA A 112 -3.42 -7.60 -8.68
CA ALA A 112 -4.22 -6.47 -9.19
C ALA A 112 -3.60 -5.92 -10.49
N SER A 113 -2.28 -5.97 -10.60
CA SER A 113 -1.53 -5.59 -11.80
C SER A 113 -1.62 -6.65 -12.91
N SER A 114 -1.60 -7.95 -12.59
CA SER A 114 -1.60 -9.01 -13.61
C SER A 114 -2.91 -9.16 -14.39
N GLU A 115 -4.04 -8.71 -13.83
CA GLU A 115 -5.30 -8.65 -14.56
C GLU A 115 -5.25 -7.59 -15.68
N TRP A 116 -4.45 -6.53 -15.50
CA TRP A 116 -4.21 -5.55 -16.57
C TRP A 116 -3.43 -6.18 -17.71
N THR A 117 -2.39 -6.99 -17.44
CA THR A 117 -1.65 -7.70 -18.50
C THR A 117 -2.56 -8.61 -19.32
N HIS A 118 -3.48 -9.34 -18.69
CA HIS A 118 -4.43 -10.21 -19.41
C HIS A 118 -5.45 -9.43 -20.25
N GLU A 119 -6.00 -8.31 -19.76
CA GLU A 119 -6.98 -7.52 -20.52
C GLU A 119 -6.33 -6.68 -21.63
N ASP A 120 -5.13 -6.15 -21.42
CA ASP A 120 -4.34 -5.46 -22.45
C ASP A 120 -3.88 -6.46 -23.53
N GLU A 121 -3.55 -7.70 -23.16
CA GLU A 121 -3.26 -8.80 -24.10
C GLU A 121 -4.51 -9.23 -24.89
N LEU A 122 -5.69 -9.25 -24.27
CA LEU A 122 -6.96 -9.48 -24.95
C LEU A 122 -7.37 -8.28 -25.85
N MET A 123 -6.99 -7.06 -25.48
CA MET A 123 -7.23 -5.84 -26.28
C MET A 123 -6.18 -5.58 -27.36
N SER A 124 -5.02 -6.23 -27.28
CA SER A 124 -3.94 -6.18 -28.29
C SER A 124 -3.91 -7.41 -29.20
N TRP A 125 -4.87 -8.33 -29.09
CA TRP A 125 -4.95 -9.54 -29.90
C TRP A 125 -5.06 -9.21 -31.40
N PRO A 126 -4.12 -9.64 -32.27
CA PRO A 126 -4.33 -9.57 -33.71
C PRO A 126 -5.27 -10.72 -34.10
N ALA A 127 -6.46 -10.40 -34.62
CA ALA A 127 -7.37 -11.39 -35.16
C ALA A 127 -6.67 -12.17 -36.28
N VAL A 128 -6.10 -13.33 -35.96
CA VAL A 128 -5.66 -14.31 -36.93
C VAL A 128 -6.52 -15.54 -36.73
N GLN A 129 -7.52 -15.70 -37.60
CA GLN A 129 -7.58 -16.82 -38.53
C GLN A 129 -8.79 -16.68 -39.46
N ALA A 130 -8.50 -16.58 -40.76
CA ALA A 130 -9.33 -17.21 -41.78
C ALA A 130 -8.38 -18.02 -42.68
N VAL A 131 -8.55 -19.33 -42.57
CA VAL A 131 -7.92 -20.40 -43.35
C VAL A 131 -8.15 -20.17 -44.85
N PRO A 132 -7.16 -20.38 -45.75
CA PRO A 132 -7.42 -20.32 -47.18
C PRO A 132 -8.18 -21.58 -47.63
N LEU A 133 -9.07 -21.36 -48.61
CA LEU A 133 -10.12 -22.24 -49.15
C LEU A 133 -9.71 -23.70 -49.41
#